data_AF-A0AAN8G3M0-F1
#
_entry.id   AF-A0AAN8G3M0-F1
#
_cell.length_a   1.000
_cell.length_b   1.000
_cell.length_c   1.000
_cell.angle_alpha   90.00
_cell.angle_beta   90.00
_cell.angle_gamma   90.00
#
_symmetry.space_group_name_H-M   'P 1'
#
loop_
_entity.id
_entity.type
_entity.pdbx_description
1 polymer ?
#
loop_
_entity_poly.entity_id
_entity_poly.type
_entity_poly.pdbx_seq_one_letter_code
_entity_poly.pdbx_strand_id
1 'polypeptide(L)'
;MCEAETTSTVIVTKGEGAISNTVKSLDTMSPCCHEEADSRIFVHARDATTDGSKSIIIKANDTDVLVIAISVLPALQELGLQEMWIAFGHICDGFQSMR
;
A
#
# COMPACT_ATOMS: atom_id res chain seq x y z
N MET A 1 -14.79 -28.97 -4.40
CA MET A 1 -14.94 -27.92 -3.36
C MET A 1 -13.54 -27.45 -3.06
N CYS A 2 -13.13 -26.31 -3.61
CA CYS A 2 -11.80 -25.77 -3.39
C CYS A 2 -11.91 -24.80 -2.21
N GLU A 3 -11.41 -25.20 -1.05
CA GLU A 3 -11.15 -24.26 0.03
C GLU A 3 -9.97 -23.40 -0.44
N ALA A 4 -10.26 -22.16 -0.81
CA ALA A 4 -9.23 -21.16 -0.97
C ALA A 4 -8.74 -20.83 0.44
N GLU A 5 -7.67 -21.49 0.88
CA GLU A 5 -6.89 -21.00 2.01
C GLU A 5 -6.38 -19.60 1.63
N THR A 6 -7.01 -18.56 2.18
CA THR A 6 -6.58 -17.18 1.96
C THR A 6 -5.34 -16.93 2.82
N THR A 7 -4.19 -17.44 2.37
CA THR A 7 -2.91 -17.06 2.95
C THR A 7 -2.74 -15.56 2.79
N SER A 8 -2.64 -14.85 3.91
CA SER A 8 -2.39 -13.41 3.88
C SER A 8 -1.04 -13.15 3.21
N THR A 9 -1.04 -12.35 2.15
CA THR A 9 0.19 -11.95 1.46
C THR A 9 0.85 -10.81 2.23
N VAL A 10 2.13 -10.96 2.54
CA VAL A 10 2.96 -9.96 3.20
C VAL A 10 4.10 -9.62 2.27
N ILE A 11 4.21 -8.34 1.89
CA ILE A 11 5.28 -7.82 1.04
C ILE A 11 6.04 -6.76 1.84
N VAL A 12 7.38 -6.84 1.81
CA VAL A 12 8.26 -5.94 2.55
C VAL A 12 9.36 -5.43 1.63
N THR A 13 9.70 -4.15 1.71
CA THR A 13 10.90 -3.63 1.04
C THR A 13 12.15 -4.01 1.83
N LYS A 14 13.16 -4.56 1.14
CA LYS A 14 14.49 -4.86 1.69
C LYS A 14 15.57 -4.28 0.78
N GLY A 15 16.23 -3.21 1.23
CA GLY A 15 17.17 -2.45 0.39
C GLY A 15 16.44 -1.87 -0.81
N GLU A 16 16.95 -2.11 -2.01
CA GLU A 16 16.36 -1.64 -3.28
C GLU A 16 15.31 -2.59 -3.87
N GLY A 17 15.02 -3.71 -3.21
CA GLY A 17 14.08 -4.74 -3.67
C GLY A 17 12.87 -4.95 -2.75
N ALA A 18 11.97 -5.83 -3.17
CA ALA A 18 10.85 -6.31 -2.36
C ALA A 18 10.95 -7.83 -2.14
N ILE A 19 10.47 -8.29 -0.99
CA ILE A 19 10.34 -9.71 -0.63
C ILE A 19 8.89 -10.01 -0.27
N SER A 20 8.40 -11.20 -0.61
CA SER A 20 7.03 -11.64 -0.29
C SER A 20 7.07 -13.01 0.39
N ASN A 21 6.11 -13.26 1.29
CA ASN A 21 5.86 -14.59 1.85
C ASN A 21 5.12 -15.53 0.88
N THR A 22 4.55 -14.99 -0.20
CA THR A 22 3.87 -15.75 -1.25
C THR A 22 4.63 -15.67 -2.57
N VAL A 23 4.45 -16.67 -3.43
CA VAL A 23 5.06 -16.70 -4.76
C VAL A 23 4.31 -15.72 -5.67
N LYS A 24 4.77 -14.47 -5.70
CA LYS A 24 4.23 -13.38 -6.53
C LYS A 24 5.37 -12.72 -7.30
N SER A 25 5.13 -12.30 -8.54
CA SER A 25 6.05 -11.40 -9.25
C SER A 25 6.07 -10.05 -8.55
N LEU A 26 7.28 -9.56 -8.27
CA LEU A 26 7.53 -8.25 -7.64
C LEU A 26 8.23 -7.31 -8.63
N ASP A 27 8.16 -7.61 -9.92
CA ASP A 27 8.87 -6.88 -10.97
C ASP A 27 8.34 -5.45 -11.12
N THR A 28 7.06 -5.23 -10.79
CA THR A 28 6.38 -3.93 -10.71
C THR A 28 6.88 -3.03 -9.58
N MET A 29 7.63 -3.60 -8.63
CA MET A 29 8.09 -2.96 -7.39
C MET A 29 9.59 -2.68 -7.40
N SER A 30 10.31 -3.22 -8.38
CA SER A 30 11.76 -3.17 -8.49
C SER A 30 12.20 -2.35 -9.71
N PRO A 31 13.21 -1.46 -9.59
CA PRO A 31 13.92 -1.11 -8.36
C PRO A 31 13.09 -0.17 -7.49
N CYS A 32 13.10 -0.40 -6.17
CA CYS A 32 12.52 0.50 -5.19
C CYS A 32 13.56 1.57 -4.81
N CYS A 33 13.86 2.48 -5.74
CA CYS A 33 14.91 3.50 -5.60
C CYS A 33 14.50 4.74 -4.79
N HIS A 34 13.36 4.71 -4.11
CA HIS A 34 12.91 5.85 -3.29
C HIS A 34 13.67 5.85 -1.97
N GLU A 35 14.34 6.96 -1.66
CA GLU A 35 15.15 7.13 -0.44
C GLU A 35 14.29 7.10 0.83
N GLU A 36 13.12 7.72 0.80
CA GLU A 36 12.25 7.90 1.97
C GLU A 36 11.15 6.83 2.08
N ALA A 37 10.84 6.42 3.31
CA ALA A 37 9.95 5.28 3.59
C ALA A 37 8.46 5.58 3.32
N ASP A 38 8.07 6.83 3.50
CA ASP A 38 6.75 7.39 3.19
C ASP A 38 6.37 7.25 1.72
N SER A 39 7.30 7.51 0.80
CA SER A 39 7.12 7.32 -0.64
C SER A 39 7.05 5.83 -1.02
N ARG A 40 7.83 4.98 -0.34
CA ARG A 40 7.83 3.52 -0.61
C ARG A 40 6.50 2.85 -0.29
N ILE A 41 5.73 3.35 0.67
CA ILE A 41 4.39 2.81 0.99
C ILE A 41 3.47 2.86 -0.24
N PHE A 42 3.56 3.90 -1.07
CA PHE A 42 2.71 4.05 -2.24
C PHE A 42 3.11 3.16 -3.42
N VAL A 43 4.35 2.68 -3.44
CA VAL A 43 4.79 1.63 -4.38
C VAL A 43 4.02 0.34 -4.06
N HIS A 44 3.90 -0.03 -2.77
CA HIS A 44 3.05 -1.14 -2.32
C HIS A 44 1.57 -0.91 -2.58
N ALA A 45 1.08 0.31 -2.38
CA ALA A 45 -0.31 0.64 -2.68
C ALA A 45 -0.64 0.45 -4.18
N ARG A 46 0.26 0.88 -5.07
CA ARG A 46 0.11 0.71 -6.52
C ARG A 46 0.09 -0.75 -6.92
N ASP A 47 1.01 -1.56 -6.40
CA ASP A 47 1.07 -2.99 -6.69
C ASP A 47 -0.17 -3.73 -6.19
N ALA A 48 -0.61 -3.45 -4.96
CA ALA A 48 -1.86 -4.00 -4.42
C ALA A 48 -3.08 -3.60 -5.27
N THR A 49 -3.14 -2.36 -5.75
CA THR A 49 -4.21 -1.87 -6.62
C THR A 49 -4.20 -2.57 -7.98
N THR A 50 -3.01 -2.74 -8.57
CA THR A 50 -2.81 -3.43 -9.85
C THR A 50 -3.23 -4.90 -9.77
N ASP A 51 -3.01 -5.52 -8.61
CA ASP A 51 -3.51 -6.85 -8.27
C ASP A 51 -5.04 -6.93 -8.05
N GLY A 52 -5.73 -5.80 -8.10
CA GLY A 52 -7.18 -5.72 -8.00
C GLY A 52 -7.70 -5.30 -6.63
N SER A 53 -6.84 -4.92 -5.68
CA SER A 53 -7.29 -4.36 -4.40
C SER A 53 -8.10 -3.09 -4.63
N LYS A 54 -9.31 -3.03 -4.06
CA LYS A 54 -10.23 -1.90 -4.21
C LYS A 54 -10.21 -0.90 -3.06
N SER A 55 -9.71 -1.33 -1.90
CA SER A 55 -9.59 -0.50 -0.71
C SER A 55 -8.22 -0.69 -0.09
N ILE A 56 -7.56 0.41 0.28
CA ILE A 56 -6.24 0.41 0.89
C ILE A 56 -6.29 1.20 2.19
N ILE A 57 -5.65 0.67 3.23
CA ILE A 57 -5.45 1.38 4.50
C ILE A 57 -3.95 1.56 4.71
N ILE A 58 -3.52 2.82 4.76
CA ILE A 58 -2.16 3.22 5.08
C ILE A 58 -2.10 3.55 6.56
N LYS A 59 -1.21 2.88 7.29
CA LYS A 59 -0.94 3.18 8.71
C LYS A 59 0.36 3.95 8.79
N ALA A 60 0.26 5.24 9.07
CA ALA A 60 1.42 6.12 9.20
C ALA A 60 1.12 7.22 10.22
N ASN A 61 2.14 7.55 11.01
CA ASN A 61 2.09 8.67 11.96
C ASN A 61 2.81 9.92 11.43
N ASP A 62 3.36 9.85 10.23
CA ASP A 62 4.01 10.97 9.58
C ASP A 62 3.01 11.73 8.71
N THR A 63 3.02 13.06 8.82
CA THR A 63 2.13 13.93 8.04
C THR A 63 2.51 13.99 6.57
N ASP A 64 3.77 13.75 6.23
CA ASP A 64 4.22 13.81 4.84
C ASP A 64 3.60 12.69 4.00
N VAL A 65 3.28 11.55 4.63
CA VAL A 65 2.51 10.45 4.00
C VAL A 65 1.13 10.92 3.55
N LEU A 66 0.45 11.80 4.30
CA LEU A 66 -0.86 12.31 3.90
C LEU A 66 -0.75 13.18 2.64
N VAL A 67 0.26 14.03 2.57
CA VAL A 67 0.50 14.90 1.41
C VAL A 67 0.77 14.06 0.17
N ILE A 68 1.63 13.04 0.29
CA ILE A 68 1.93 12.12 -0.80
C ILE A 68 0.66 11.35 -1.20
N ALA A 69 -0.13 10.86 -0.25
CA ALA A 69 -1.37 10.13 -0.53
C ALA A 69 -2.34 10.92 -1.41
N ILE A 70 -2.56 12.20 -1.09
CA ILE A 70 -3.41 13.08 -1.89
C ILE A 70 -2.84 13.25 -3.30
N SER A 71 -1.52 13.38 -3.43
CA SER A 71 -0.87 13.56 -4.73
C SER A 71 -0.99 12.33 -5.64
N VAL A 72 -0.96 11.11 -5.08
CA VAL A 72 -0.98 9.86 -5.86
C VAL A 72 -2.36 9.22 -5.99
N LEU A 73 -3.34 9.65 -5.19
CA LEU A 73 -4.70 9.11 -5.20
C LEU A 73 -5.33 9.06 -6.60
N PRO A 74 -5.25 10.12 -7.44
CA PRO A 74 -5.83 10.08 -8.79
C PRO A 74 -5.24 8.96 -9.65
N ALA A 75 -3.92 8.77 -9.62
CA ALA A 75 -3.25 7.71 -10.37
C ALA A 75 -3.66 6.31 -9.90
N LEU A 76 -3.91 6.14 -8.60
CA LEU A 76 -4.39 4.87 -8.06
C LEU A 76 -5.86 4.63 -8.40
N GLN A 77 -6.68 5.67 -8.46
CA GLN A 77 -8.08 5.57 -8.92
C GLN A 77 -8.16 5.16 -10.39
N GLU A 78 -7.26 5.66 -11.24
CA GLU A 78 -7.14 5.22 -12.64
C GLU A 78 -6.80 3.72 -12.76
N LEU A 79 -6.03 3.19 -11.81
CA LEU A 79 -5.72 1.76 -11.71
C LEU A 79 -6.89 0.95 -11.08
N GLY A 80 -7.97 1.61 -10.67
CA GLY A 80 -9.19 0.98 -10.18
C GLY A 80 -9.29 0.88 -8.66
N LEU A 81 -8.52 1.67 -7.91
CA LEU A 81 -8.72 1.87 -6.47
C LEU A 81 -10.03 2.64 -6.24
N GLN A 82 -10.85 2.18 -5.29
CA GLN A 82 -12.12 2.83 -4.95
C GLN A 82 -11.98 3.68 -3.69
N GLU A 83 -11.22 3.19 -2.70
CA GLU A 83 -11.08 3.85 -1.41
C GLU A 83 -9.64 3.80 -0.90
N MET A 84 -9.19 4.89 -0.30
CA MET A 84 -7.94 4.96 0.44
C MET A 84 -8.21 5.58 1.81
N TRP A 85 -7.68 4.94 2.85
CA TRP A 85 -7.79 5.38 4.22
C TRP A 85 -6.40 5.59 4.80
N ILE A 86 -6.22 6.68 5.57
CA ILE A 86 -4.99 6.89 6.34
C ILE A 86 -5.34 6.82 7.81
N ALA A 87 -4.81 5.80 8.48
CA ALA A 87 -4.91 5.64 9.90
C ALA A 87 -3.70 6.32 10.55
N PHE A 88 -3.98 7.40 11.28
CA PHE A 88 -3.02 8.19 12.04
C PHE A 88 -3.16 7.86 13.54
N GLY A 89 -2.05 7.85 14.27
CA GLY A 89 -2.02 7.64 15.72
C GLY A 89 -1.75 6.20 16.18
N HIS A 90 -1.52 6.06 17.49
CA HIS A 90 -1.39 4.76 18.16
C HIS A 90 -2.76 4.09 18.30
N ILE A 91 -2.76 2.76 18.34
CA ILE A 91 -3.86 1.77 18.26
C ILE A 91 -5.08 1.99 19.22
N CYS A 92 -5.16 3.08 19.97
CA CYS A 92 -6.21 3.28 20.97
C CYS A 92 -7.45 4.04 20.47
N ASP A 93 -7.40 4.96 19.49
CA ASP A 93 -8.57 5.81 19.18
C ASP A 93 -8.80 6.03 17.67
N GLY A 94 -9.95 5.55 17.19
CA GLY A 94 -10.77 6.12 16.09
C GLY A 94 -10.15 6.43 14.73
N PHE A 95 -10.57 5.68 13.69
CA PHE A 95 -10.34 5.98 12.27
C PHE A 95 -10.76 7.41 11.89
N GLN A 96 -9.92 8.14 11.15
CA GLN A 96 -10.31 9.37 10.47
C GLN A 96 -10.50 9.12 8.96
N SER A 97 -11.64 9.57 8.44
CA SER A 97 -12.01 9.47 7.03
C SER A 97 -11.54 10.72 6.29
N MET A 98 -10.85 10.54 5.17
CA MET A 98 -10.71 11.60 4.17
C MET A 98 -11.73 11.31 3.07
N ARG A 99 -12.64 12.26 2.83
CA ARG A 99 -13.62 12.22 1.72
C ARG A 99 -13.22 13.23 0.67
#